data_AF-A0A971VR68-F1
#
_entry.id   AF-A0A971VR68-F1
#
_cell.length_a   1.000
_cell.length_b   1.000
_cell.length_c   1.000
_cell.angle_alpha   90.00
_cell.angle_beta   90.00
_cell.angle_gamma   90.00
#
_symmetry.space_group_name_H-M   'P 1'
#
loop_
_entity.id
_entity.type
_entity.pdbx_description
1 polymer ?
#
loop_
_entity_poly.entity_id
_entity_poly.type
_entity_poly.pdbx_seq_one_letter_code
_entity_poly.pdbx_strand_id
1 'polypeptide(L)'
;MTYARLMQNGSIFYAAYIDGSYYKIDGDLFAEHKVTDKKIEGDFKILAPVSPSKIIALGVNYRNHAAEMGEEVKSDPLIFMKPPTAVIAPYENIEIANPENRTDYEAELAVIIKSKCSRISADEAENYILGYTCANDVTDRVLQKKDGQWVRAKGFDTYCPLGPHIVTGISPMGLRVQSILNGEVRQDSTTDKMINNVFDTVAFISNIMTLLPGDVIMTGTPEGIGPLSAGDEIEIRISGVGSLVNKVVNRE
;
A
#
# COMPACT_ATOMS: atom_id res chain seq x y z
N MET A 1 9.01 -8.96 12.23
CA MET A 1 7.80 -9.18 13.08
C MET A 1 6.60 -8.74 12.26
N THR A 2 5.42 -9.30 12.50
CA THR A 2 4.21 -8.91 11.79
C THR A 2 3.25 -8.22 12.75
N TYR A 3 2.70 -7.07 12.38
CA TYR A 3 1.76 -6.30 13.20
C TYR A 3 0.47 -5.99 12.43
N ALA A 4 -0.67 -6.25 13.06
CA ALA A 4 -1.98 -5.91 12.50
C ALA A 4 -2.70 -4.91 13.40
N ARG A 5 -3.50 -4.03 12.79
CA ARG A 5 -4.44 -3.17 13.50
C ARG A 5 -5.79 -3.89 13.55
N LEU A 6 -6.27 -4.15 14.75
CA LEU A 6 -7.48 -4.95 14.98
C LEU A 6 -8.57 -4.10 15.62
N MET A 7 -9.82 -4.46 15.34
CA MET A 7 -10.99 -3.99 16.07
C MET A 7 -11.71 -5.15 16.73
N GLN A 8 -11.91 -5.06 18.04
CA GLN A 8 -12.68 -6.03 18.82
C GLN A 8 -13.52 -5.30 19.87
N ASN A 9 -14.82 -5.63 19.95
CA ASN A 9 -15.75 -5.02 20.90
C ASN A 9 -15.73 -3.47 20.90
N GLY A 10 -15.60 -2.88 19.70
CA GLY A 10 -15.53 -1.42 19.50
C GLY A 10 -14.19 -0.77 19.85
N SER A 11 -13.21 -1.52 20.35
CA SER A 11 -11.85 -1.02 20.64
C SER A 11 -10.89 -1.32 19.51
N ILE A 12 -10.08 -0.33 19.12
CA ILE A 12 -9.02 -0.45 18.12
C ILE A 12 -7.67 -0.52 18.81
N PHE A 13 -6.83 -1.48 18.44
CA PHE A 13 -5.49 -1.66 18.98
C PHE A 13 -4.59 -2.40 17.99
N TYR A 14 -3.28 -2.37 18.23
CA TYR A 14 -2.32 -3.18 17.49
C TYR A 14 -2.06 -4.52 18.18
N ALA A 15 -1.80 -5.54 17.38
CA ALA A 15 -1.39 -6.86 17.83
C ALA A 15 -0.23 -7.38 16.97
N ALA A 16 0.68 -8.13 17.58
CA ALA A 16 1.71 -8.88 16.87
C ALA A 16 1.16 -10.23 16.43
N TYR A 17 1.43 -10.64 15.20
CA TYR A 17 1.09 -11.96 14.67
C TYR A 17 2.29 -12.89 14.80
N ILE A 18 2.11 -13.96 15.58
CA ILE A 18 3.16 -14.93 15.91
C ILE A 18 2.53 -16.32 15.86
N ASP A 19 3.12 -17.22 15.06
CA ASP A 19 2.76 -18.64 14.96
C ASP A 19 1.24 -18.91 14.84
N GLY A 20 0.57 -18.16 13.95
CA GLY A 20 -0.86 -18.36 13.67
C GLY A 20 -1.81 -17.63 14.63
N SER A 21 -1.30 -16.88 15.61
CA SER A 21 -2.10 -16.19 16.62
C SER A 21 -1.74 -14.71 16.74
N TYR A 22 -2.71 -13.89 17.13
CA TYR A 22 -2.48 -12.47 17.45
C TYR A 22 -2.29 -12.29 18.95
N TYR A 23 -1.29 -11.48 19.32
CA TYR A 23 -0.97 -11.13 20.70
C TYR A 23 -1.01 -9.62 20.87
N LYS A 24 -1.68 -9.12 21.91
CA LYS A 24 -1.79 -7.68 22.15
C LYS A 24 -0.40 -7.07 22.34
N ILE A 25 -0.20 -5.86 21.82
CA ILE A 25 0.94 -5.03 22.23
C ILE A 25 0.50 -4.04 23.30
N ASP A 26 1.36 -3.82 24.30
CA ASP A 26 1.23 -2.70 25.23
C ASP A 26 2.15 -1.56 24.74
N GLY A 27 1.62 -0.35 24.63
CA GLY A 27 2.34 0.82 24.12
C GLY A 27 1.83 1.28 22.75
N ASP A 28 2.68 2.00 22.03
CA ASP A 28 2.39 2.50 20.68
C ASP A 28 3.34 1.82 19.69
N LEU A 29 2.80 1.28 18.60
CA LEU A 29 3.58 0.62 17.55
C LEU A 29 4.68 1.54 16.97
N PHE A 30 4.42 2.85 16.91
CA PHE A 30 5.36 3.84 16.38
C PHE A 30 6.28 4.43 17.45
N ALA A 31 6.13 4.02 18.70
CA ALA A 31 7.00 4.39 19.81
C ALA A 31 7.41 3.11 20.58
N GLU A 32 7.69 3.26 21.88
CA GLU A 32 7.97 2.12 22.74
C GLU A 32 6.73 1.24 22.89
N HIS A 33 6.92 -0.05 22.61
CA HIS A 33 5.90 -1.07 22.83
C HIS A 33 6.55 -2.41 23.17
N LYS A 34 5.74 -3.30 23.76
CA LYS A 34 6.10 -4.69 24.02
C LYS A 34 4.98 -5.61 23.56
N VAL A 35 5.34 -6.74 22.97
CA VAL A 35 4.39 -7.84 22.73
C VAL A 35 4.10 -8.49 24.08
N THR A 36 2.81 -8.64 24.40
CA THR A 36 2.36 -9.29 25.63
C THR A 36 2.11 -10.77 25.41
N ASP A 37 1.90 -11.52 26.49
CA ASP A 37 1.43 -12.91 26.48
C ASP A 37 -0.09 -13.02 26.26
N LYS A 38 -0.81 -11.89 26.17
CA LYS A 38 -2.26 -11.86 25.97
C LYS A 38 -2.61 -12.14 24.52
N LYS A 39 -2.92 -13.40 24.25
CA LYS A 39 -3.51 -13.84 22.98
C LYS A 39 -4.88 -13.19 22.80
N ILE A 40 -5.16 -12.71 21.58
CA ILE A 40 -6.47 -12.23 21.18
C ILE A 40 -7.34 -13.43 20.85
N GLU A 41 -8.43 -13.59 21.60
CA GLU A 41 -9.41 -14.66 21.43
C GLU A 41 -10.76 -14.10 20.96
N GLY A 42 -11.59 -14.95 20.37
CA GLY A 42 -12.89 -14.56 19.83
C GLY A 42 -12.81 -13.78 18.51
N ASP A 43 -13.94 -13.22 18.10
CA ASP A 43 -14.05 -12.52 16.82
C ASP A 43 -13.42 -11.12 16.89
N PHE A 44 -12.70 -10.76 15.83
CA PHE A 44 -12.15 -9.42 15.62
C PHE A 44 -12.12 -9.12 14.12
N LYS A 45 -12.03 -7.84 13.78
CA LYS A 45 -11.83 -7.38 12.40
C LYS A 45 -10.40 -6.90 12.22
N ILE A 46 -9.77 -7.31 11.12
CA ILE A 46 -8.51 -6.72 10.66
C ILE A 46 -8.85 -5.40 9.95
N LEU A 47 -8.18 -4.32 10.33
CA LEU A 47 -8.32 -3.00 9.70
C LEU A 47 -7.15 -2.75 8.75
N ALA A 48 -7.20 -1.64 8.01
CA ALA A 48 -6.00 -1.11 7.36
C ALA A 48 -4.84 -1.01 8.39
N PRO A 49 -3.59 -1.26 8.01
CA PRO A 49 -2.49 -1.37 8.97
C PRO A 49 -2.17 -0.04 9.66
N VAL A 50 -2.55 1.10 9.07
CA VAL A 50 -2.29 2.45 9.59
C VAL A 50 -3.45 3.40 9.31
N SER A 51 -3.50 4.51 10.06
CA SER A 51 -4.36 5.66 9.75
C SER A 51 -3.42 6.81 9.34
N PRO A 52 -3.01 6.88 8.06
CA PRO A 52 -1.91 7.74 7.65
C PRO A 52 -2.31 9.23 7.66
N SER A 53 -1.36 10.12 7.92
CA SER A 53 -1.58 11.57 7.72
C SER A 53 -1.59 11.93 6.24
N LYS A 54 -0.80 11.20 5.44
CA LYS A 54 -0.76 11.28 3.98
C LYS A 54 -0.31 9.96 3.35
N ILE A 55 -0.76 9.75 2.11
CA ILE A 55 -0.26 8.71 1.22
C ILE A 55 0.43 9.39 0.04
N ILE A 56 1.69 9.06 -0.18
CA ILE A 56 2.48 9.53 -1.33
C ILE A 56 2.72 8.32 -2.22
N ALA A 57 2.53 8.47 -3.53
CA ALA A 57 2.68 7.38 -4.47
C ALA A 57 3.57 7.80 -5.62
N LEU A 58 4.34 6.85 -6.14
CA LEU A 58 5.13 7.04 -7.35
C LEU A 58 4.26 6.77 -8.57
N GLY A 59 4.49 7.53 -9.64
CA GLY A 59 3.95 7.18 -10.95
C GLY A 59 4.68 5.97 -11.53
N VAL A 60 5.30 6.14 -12.69
CA VAL A 60 6.08 5.07 -13.31
C VAL A 60 7.34 4.79 -12.48
N ASN A 61 7.43 3.60 -11.90
CA ASN A 61 8.63 3.11 -11.22
C ASN A 61 9.11 1.72 -11.68
N TYR A 62 8.51 1.15 -12.73
CA TYR A 62 8.97 -0.08 -13.38
C TYR A 62 9.16 0.18 -14.88
N ARG A 63 10.29 -0.25 -15.45
CA ARG A 63 10.62 0.02 -16.87
C ARG A 63 9.61 -0.59 -17.84
N ASN A 64 9.18 -1.82 -17.57
CA ASN A 64 8.19 -2.51 -18.42
C ASN A 64 6.82 -1.83 -18.34
N HIS A 65 6.43 -1.35 -17.16
CA HIS A 65 5.21 -0.57 -17.00
C HIS A 65 5.28 0.78 -17.74
N ALA A 66 6.44 1.45 -17.71
CA ALA A 66 6.69 2.65 -18.52
C ALA A 66 6.39 2.38 -20.01
N ALA A 67 6.91 1.26 -20.53
CA ALA A 67 6.71 0.86 -21.92
C ALA A 67 5.24 0.50 -22.22
N GLU A 68 4.54 -0.18 -21.30
CA GLU A 68 3.10 -0.48 -21.40
C GLU A 68 2.25 0.79 -21.50
N MET A 69 2.60 1.83 -20.72
CA MET A 69 1.91 3.12 -20.71
C MET A 69 2.34 4.04 -21.87
N GLY A 70 3.37 3.68 -22.64
CA GLY A 70 3.96 4.54 -23.66
C GLY A 70 4.65 5.77 -23.08
N GLU A 71 5.14 5.68 -21.84
CA GLU A 71 5.83 6.76 -21.13
C GLU A 71 7.35 6.58 -21.16
N GLU A 72 8.07 7.70 -21.23
CA GLU A 72 9.52 7.71 -21.07
C GLU A 72 9.91 7.67 -19.59
N VAL A 73 10.95 6.90 -19.26
CA VAL A 73 11.54 6.91 -17.92
C VAL A 73 12.25 8.24 -17.70
N LYS A 74 11.69 9.07 -16.82
CA LYS A 74 12.27 10.35 -16.42
C LYS A 74 13.46 10.16 -15.47
N SER A 75 14.32 11.17 -15.38
CA SER A 75 15.44 11.18 -14.44
C SER A 75 14.97 11.27 -12.99
N ASP A 76 13.96 12.09 -12.73
CA ASP A 76 13.40 12.29 -11.39
C ASP A 76 12.07 11.54 -11.24
N PRO A 77 11.81 10.91 -10.07
CA PRO A 77 10.53 10.26 -9.80
C PRO A 77 9.36 11.25 -9.85
N LEU A 78 8.30 10.89 -10.57
CA LEU A 78 7.02 11.58 -10.45
C LEU A 78 6.30 11.06 -9.21
N ILE A 79 5.93 11.97 -8.30
CA ILE A 79 5.13 11.64 -7.12
C ILE A 79 3.78 12.36 -7.15
N PHE A 80 2.78 11.75 -6.55
CA PHE A 80 1.45 12.33 -6.30
C PHE A 80 0.94 11.90 -4.93
N MET A 81 -0.22 12.41 -4.53
CA MET A 81 -0.84 12.07 -3.25
C MET A 81 -2.23 11.46 -3.43
N LYS A 82 -2.55 10.50 -2.57
CA LYS A 82 -3.92 10.01 -2.34
C LYS A 82 -4.41 10.52 -0.99
N PRO A 83 -5.69 10.92 -0.87
CA PRO A 83 -6.24 11.36 0.41
C PRO A 83 -6.36 10.16 1.38
N PRO A 84 -6.15 10.36 2.69
CA PRO A 84 -6.33 9.29 3.69
C PRO A 84 -7.72 8.66 3.71
N THR A 85 -8.75 9.38 3.25
CA THR A 85 -10.13 8.87 3.15
C THR A 85 -10.30 7.78 2.07
N ALA A 86 -9.34 7.64 1.15
CA ALA A 86 -9.35 6.55 0.16
C ALA A 86 -9.00 5.18 0.77
N VAL A 87 -8.43 5.14 1.98
CA VAL A 87 -7.91 3.90 2.58
C VAL A 87 -9.03 2.98 3.03
N ILE A 88 -8.95 1.72 2.59
CA ILE A 88 -9.82 0.64 3.07
C ILE A 88 -9.01 -0.56 3.55
N ALA A 89 -9.62 -1.33 4.44
CA ALA A 89 -9.04 -2.53 5.02
C ALA A 89 -9.10 -3.72 4.03
N PRO A 90 -8.40 -4.83 4.34
CA PRO A 90 -8.68 -6.11 3.69
C PRO A 90 -10.16 -6.49 3.81
N TYR A 91 -10.69 -7.09 2.75
CA TYR A 91 -12.05 -7.61 2.62
C TYR A 91 -13.16 -6.55 2.57
N GLU A 92 -12.82 -5.27 2.67
CA GLU A 92 -13.74 -4.17 2.35
C GLU A 92 -13.89 -4.03 0.83
N ASN A 93 -14.98 -3.39 0.40
CA ASN A 93 -15.27 -3.23 -1.03
C ASN A 93 -14.51 -2.04 -1.62
N ILE A 94 -13.98 -2.23 -2.82
CA ILE A 94 -13.64 -1.15 -3.75
C ILE A 94 -14.93 -0.75 -4.46
N GLU A 95 -15.33 0.51 -4.34
CA GLU A 95 -16.55 1.06 -4.94
C GLU A 95 -16.21 1.85 -6.20
N ILE A 96 -16.44 1.27 -7.38
CA ILE A 96 -16.22 1.96 -8.66
C ILE A 96 -17.11 3.20 -8.72
N ALA A 97 -16.46 4.37 -8.71
CA ALA A 97 -17.16 5.66 -8.62
C ALA A 97 -17.87 6.05 -9.92
N ASN A 98 -17.32 5.65 -11.07
CA ASN A 98 -17.87 5.93 -12.40
C ASN A 98 -17.89 4.60 -13.20
N PRO A 99 -18.98 3.81 -13.14
CA PRO A 99 -19.05 2.50 -13.80
C PRO A 99 -18.88 2.53 -15.32
N GLU A 100 -19.08 3.70 -15.94
CA GLU A 100 -18.84 3.94 -17.36
C GLU A 100 -17.36 4.16 -17.71
N ASN A 101 -16.52 4.46 -16.72
CA ASN A 101 -15.09 4.65 -16.90
C ASN A 101 -14.32 3.33 -16.69
N ARG A 102 -13.15 3.24 -17.32
CA ARG A 102 -12.17 2.20 -17.01
C ARG A 102 -11.50 2.52 -15.67
N THR A 103 -11.78 1.70 -14.66
CA THR A 103 -11.08 1.71 -13.36
C THR A 103 -10.13 0.53 -13.30
N ASP A 104 -8.85 0.77 -13.03
CA ASP A 104 -7.81 -0.27 -13.01
C ASP A 104 -7.30 -0.56 -11.60
N TYR A 105 -6.79 -1.78 -11.40
CA TYR A 105 -5.93 -2.14 -10.26
C TYR A 105 -4.45 -1.85 -10.57
N GLU A 106 -3.68 -1.63 -9.50
CA GLU A 106 -2.23 -1.41 -9.55
C GLU A 106 -1.60 -2.04 -8.28
N ALA A 107 -1.01 -3.25 -8.41
CA ALA A 107 -0.33 -3.93 -7.31
C ALA A 107 0.93 -3.19 -6.86
N GLU A 108 1.04 -2.81 -5.59
CA GLU A 108 2.21 -2.08 -5.07
C GLU A 108 2.71 -2.58 -3.70
N LEU A 109 4.02 -2.50 -3.52
CA LEU A 109 4.63 -2.49 -2.19
C LEU A 109 4.42 -1.12 -1.56
N ALA A 110 3.89 -1.10 -0.34
CA ALA A 110 3.77 0.11 0.45
C ALA A 110 4.75 0.11 1.62
N VAL A 111 5.47 1.23 1.79
CA VAL A 111 6.39 1.51 2.89
C VAL A 111 5.62 2.25 3.98
N ILE A 112 5.75 1.79 5.22
CA ILE A 112 5.19 2.46 6.39
C ILE A 112 6.30 3.21 7.13
N ILE A 113 6.15 4.52 7.29
CA ILE A 113 7.12 5.35 8.00
C ILE A 113 7.02 5.13 9.51
N LYS A 114 8.16 4.92 10.16
CA LYS A 114 8.28 4.66 11.60
C LYS A 114 8.31 5.94 12.42
N SER A 115 9.15 6.89 12.00
CA SER A 115 9.51 8.06 12.78
C SER A 115 9.60 9.30 11.89
N LYS A 116 9.43 10.48 12.48
CA LYS A 116 9.50 11.74 11.75
C LYS A 116 10.87 11.89 11.08
N CYS A 117 10.90 12.15 9.77
CA CYS A 117 12.13 12.41 9.03
C CYS A 117 11.96 13.47 7.95
N SER A 118 13.07 14.13 7.61
CA SER A 118 13.16 15.08 6.51
C SER A 118 14.61 15.25 6.10
N ARG A 119 14.87 15.36 4.80
CA ARG A 119 16.19 15.56 4.19
C ARG A 119 17.20 14.50 4.60
N ILE A 120 16.75 13.25 4.63
CA ILE A 120 17.62 12.11 4.92
C ILE A 120 18.26 11.59 3.62
N SER A 121 19.40 10.94 3.76
CA SER A 121 20.03 10.17 2.68
C SER A 121 19.36 8.79 2.50
N ALA A 122 19.62 8.14 1.37
CA ALA A 122 19.13 6.78 1.10
C ALA A 122 19.66 5.76 2.13
N ASP A 123 20.94 5.87 2.51
CA ASP A 123 21.56 4.99 3.49
C ASP A 123 20.96 5.14 4.91
N GLU A 124 20.31 6.27 5.20
CA GLU A 124 19.61 6.49 6.46
C GLU A 124 18.15 5.98 6.43
N ALA A 125 17.58 5.75 5.25
CA ALA A 125 16.15 5.50 5.06
C ALA A 125 15.63 4.31 5.87
N GLU A 126 16.39 3.22 5.97
CA GLU A 126 16.00 2.03 6.72
C GLU A 126 15.67 2.33 8.19
N ASN A 127 16.37 3.29 8.81
CA ASN A 127 16.14 3.67 10.21
C ASN A 127 14.76 4.32 10.46
N TYR A 128 14.16 4.85 9.40
CA TYR A 128 12.89 5.57 9.41
C TYR A 128 11.72 4.75 8.85
N ILE A 129 11.98 3.52 8.40
CA ILE A 129 10.96 2.60 7.89
C ILE A 129 10.55 1.66 9.03
N LEU A 130 9.23 1.54 9.27
CA LEU A 130 8.70 0.57 10.24
C LEU A 130 8.69 -0.81 9.60
N GLY A 131 8.21 -0.87 8.37
CA GLY A 131 8.05 -2.10 7.61
C GLY A 131 7.22 -1.86 6.36
N TYR A 132 6.70 -2.96 5.83
CA TYR A 132 6.05 -2.99 4.53
C TYR A 132 4.69 -3.67 4.59
N THR A 133 3.80 -3.29 3.68
CA THR A 133 2.47 -3.87 3.50
C THR A 133 2.15 -3.95 2.00
N CYS A 134 1.11 -4.70 1.62
CA CYS A 134 0.56 -4.63 0.26
C CYS A 134 -0.35 -3.40 0.13
N ALA A 135 -0.44 -2.87 -1.09
CA ALA A 135 -1.36 -1.80 -1.44
C ALA A 135 -1.89 -1.97 -2.87
N ASN A 136 -3.06 -1.40 -3.14
CA ASN A 136 -3.64 -1.32 -4.47
C ASN A 136 -3.89 0.15 -4.84
N ASP A 137 -3.22 0.67 -5.88
CA ASP A 137 -3.46 2.04 -6.36
C ASP A 137 -4.61 2.08 -7.39
N VAL A 138 -5.83 1.92 -6.90
CA VAL A 138 -7.02 1.92 -7.76
C VAL A 138 -7.14 3.25 -8.49
N THR A 139 -7.35 3.18 -9.80
CA THR A 139 -7.22 4.35 -10.69
C THR A 139 -8.31 4.42 -11.73
N ASP A 140 -9.05 5.53 -11.77
CA ASP A 140 -9.92 5.87 -12.91
C ASP A 140 -9.08 6.43 -14.07
N ARG A 141 -8.90 5.62 -15.13
CA ARG A 141 -8.04 5.95 -16.27
C ARG A 141 -8.59 7.07 -17.15
N VAL A 142 -9.91 7.21 -17.20
CA VAL A 142 -10.56 8.27 -17.98
C VAL A 142 -10.25 9.61 -17.34
N LEU A 143 -10.42 9.70 -16.02
CA LEU A 143 -10.13 10.93 -15.27
C LEU A 143 -8.62 11.22 -15.20
N GLN A 144 -7.78 10.18 -15.07
CA GLN A 144 -6.31 10.33 -15.07
C GLN A 144 -5.83 11.04 -16.34
N LYS A 145 -6.31 10.59 -17.51
CA LYS A 145 -5.98 11.18 -18.80
C LYS A 145 -6.58 12.59 -18.97
N LYS A 146 -7.80 12.80 -18.46
CA LYS A 146 -8.54 14.06 -18.63
C LYS A 146 -7.93 15.22 -17.83
N ASP A 147 -7.50 14.97 -16.60
CA ASP A 147 -7.13 16.04 -15.68
C ASP A 147 -5.66 16.43 -15.72
N GLY A 148 -4.79 15.51 -16.16
CA GLY A 148 -3.33 15.63 -16.04
C GLY A 148 -2.82 15.50 -14.60
N GLN A 149 -3.51 16.08 -13.61
CA GLN A 149 -3.29 15.86 -12.17
C GLN A 149 -4.08 14.64 -11.69
N TRP A 150 -3.47 13.76 -10.89
CA TRP A 150 -4.04 12.43 -10.62
C TRP A 150 -4.85 12.30 -9.33
N VAL A 151 -4.91 13.33 -8.49
CA VAL A 151 -5.63 13.29 -7.21
C VAL A 151 -7.09 12.87 -7.39
N ARG A 152 -7.80 13.37 -8.40
CA ARG A 152 -9.21 12.99 -8.64
C ARG A 152 -9.34 11.55 -9.12
N ALA A 153 -8.46 11.12 -10.01
CA ALA A 153 -8.50 9.77 -10.59
C ALA A 153 -8.17 8.67 -9.58
N LYS A 154 -7.32 8.98 -8.60
CA LYS A 154 -6.78 8.04 -7.61
C LYS A 154 -7.29 8.30 -6.19
N GLY A 155 -8.16 9.29 -5.98
CA GLY A 155 -8.50 9.78 -4.65
C GLY A 155 -9.97 9.64 -4.25
N PHE A 156 -10.76 8.86 -4.98
CA PHE A 156 -12.08 8.47 -4.49
C PHE A 156 -11.95 7.68 -3.18
N ASP A 157 -12.98 7.75 -2.34
CA ASP A 157 -13.11 6.83 -1.22
C ASP A 157 -12.98 5.38 -1.74
N THR A 158 -12.38 4.50 -0.95
CA THR A 158 -12.09 3.09 -1.29
C THR A 158 -10.97 2.84 -2.32
N TYR A 159 -10.38 3.87 -2.95
CA TYR A 159 -9.36 3.68 -3.99
C TYR A 159 -7.95 3.41 -3.47
N CYS A 160 -7.75 3.25 -2.16
CA CYS A 160 -6.46 2.93 -1.54
C CYS A 160 -6.53 1.71 -0.61
N PRO A 161 -6.89 0.50 -1.08
CA PRO A 161 -6.76 -0.70 -0.27
C PRO A 161 -5.33 -0.87 0.28
N LEU A 162 -5.21 -1.16 1.57
CA LEU A 162 -3.93 -1.26 2.27
C LEU A 162 -3.97 -2.37 3.32
N GLY A 163 -2.99 -3.28 3.31
CA GLY A 163 -2.91 -4.37 4.27
C GLY A 163 -2.20 -5.63 3.76
N PRO A 164 -2.42 -6.79 4.40
CA PRO A 164 -3.29 -7.02 5.55
C PRO A 164 -2.67 -6.63 6.90
N HIS A 165 -1.36 -6.41 6.94
CA HIS A 165 -0.58 -6.11 8.14
C HIS A 165 0.76 -5.50 7.75
N ILE A 166 1.52 -5.04 8.74
CA ILE A 166 2.87 -4.50 8.56
C ILE A 166 3.89 -5.61 8.86
N VAL A 167 4.77 -5.92 7.92
CA VAL A 167 5.92 -6.81 8.16
C VAL A 167 7.19 -5.99 8.34
N THR A 168 7.87 -6.19 9.46
CA THR A 168 9.10 -5.51 9.86
C THR A 168 10.31 -6.42 9.77
N GLY A 169 11.50 -5.83 9.56
CA GLY A 169 12.78 -6.56 9.59
C GLY A 169 13.03 -7.45 8.37
N ILE A 170 12.38 -7.16 7.24
CA ILE A 170 12.64 -7.82 5.95
C ILE A 170 13.33 -6.85 4.99
N SER A 171 14.10 -7.36 4.04
CA SER A 171 14.63 -6.56 2.94
C SER A 171 13.51 -6.22 1.95
N PRO A 172 13.40 -4.97 1.47
CA PRO A 172 12.45 -4.62 0.42
C PRO A 172 12.91 -5.07 -0.98
N MET A 173 14.13 -5.61 -1.12
CA MET A 173 14.72 -5.98 -2.41
C MET A 173 14.34 -7.40 -2.82
N GLY A 174 13.96 -7.58 -4.08
CA GLY A 174 13.64 -8.90 -4.66
C GLY A 174 12.34 -9.53 -4.15
N LEU A 175 11.45 -8.74 -3.54
CA LEU A 175 10.12 -9.23 -3.17
C LEU A 175 9.29 -9.41 -4.44
N ARG A 176 8.64 -10.56 -4.60
CA ARG A 176 7.70 -10.79 -5.70
C ARG A 176 6.41 -10.03 -5.42
N VAL A 177 5.92 -9.29 -6.41
CA VAL A 177 4.69 -8.48 -6.37
C VAL A 177 3.74 -9.01 -7.43
N GLN A 178 2.53 -9.37 -7.04
CA GLN A 178 1.50 -9.91 -7.93
C GLN A 178 0.14 -9.25 -7.69
N SER A 179 -0.62 -9.07 -8.77
CA SER A 179 -2.08 -8.97 -8.71
C SER A 179 -2.71 -10.25 -9.24
N ILE A 180 -3.76 -10.70 -8.58
CA ILE A 180 -4.53 -11.88 -8.93
C ILE A 180 -5.99 -11.45 -9.01
N LEU A 181 -6.53 -11.42 -10.23
CA LEU A 181 -7.92 -11.03 -10.49
C LEU A 181 -8.75 -12.30 -10.73
N ASN A 182 -9.72 -12.57 -9.87
CA ASN A 182 -10.59 -13.76 -9.95
C ASN A 182 -9.80 -15.07 -10.06
N GLY A 183 -8.68 -15.17 -9.33
CA GLY A 183 -7.80 -16.35 -9.32
C GLY A 183 -6.76 -16.40 -10.45
N GLU A 184 -6.78 -15.46 -11.39
CA GLU A 184 -5.81 -15.37 -12.49
C GLU A 184 -4.73 -14.32 -12.19
N VAL A 185 -3.45 -14.70 -12.26
CA VAL A 185 -2.33 -13.77 -12.13
C VAL A 185 -2.34 -12.79 -13.31
N ARG A 186 -2.33 -11.49 -13.01
CA ARG A 186 -2.35 -10.40 -14.00
C ARG A 186 -1.06 -9.60 -14.03
N GLN A 187 -0.54 -9.23 -12.87
CA GLN A 187 0.78 -8.65 -12.71
C GLN A 187 1.70 -9.64 -12.00
N ASP A 188 2.96 -9.71 -12.41
CA ASP A 188 3.95 -10.60 -11.81
C ASP A 188 5.37 -10.07 -12.02
N SER A 189 5.92 -9.45 -10.97
CA SER A 189 7.22 -8.83 -11.04
C SER A 189 7.93 -8.91 -9.69
N THR A 190 9.08 -8.26 -9.59
CA THR A 190 9.93 -8.26 -8.41
C THR A 190 10.44 -6.85 -8.13
N THR A 191 10.56 -6.47 -6.86
CA THR A 191 10.94 -5.10 -6.45
C THR A 191 12.36 -4.69 -6.83
N ASP A 192 13.22 -5.64 -7.23
CA ASP A 192 14.54 -5.37 -7.82
C ASP A 192 14.46 -4.74 -9.22
N LYS A 193 13.30 -4.81 -9.89
CA LYS A 193 13.04 -4.15 -11.18
C LYS A 193 12.55 -2.71 -11.05
N MET A 194 12.43 -2.20 -9.81
CA MET A 194 12.11 -0.79 -9.60
C MET A 194 13.22 0.10 -10.18
N ILE A 195 12.82 1.20 -10.81
CA ILE A 195 13.73 2.22 -11.33
C ILE A 195 14.40 2.95 -10.15
N ASN A 196 13.58 3.35 -9.17
CA ASN A 196 14.02 3.91 -7.90
C ASN A 196 13.65 2.92 -6.80
N ASN A 197 14.66 2.38 -6.09
CA ASN A 197 14.39 1.45 -5.01
C ASN A 197 13.69 2.17 -3.82
N VAL A 198 13.27 1.39 -2.83
CA VAL A 198 12.57 1.87 -1.64
C VAL A 198 13.35 2.95 -0.88
N PHE A 199 14.66 2.77 -0.71
CA PHE A 199 15.49 3.67 0.09
C PHE A 199 15.70 5.01 -0.63
N ASP A 200 15.99 4.97 -1.93
CA ASP A 200 16.10 6.15 -2.78
C ASP A 200 14.79 6.93 -2.82
N THR A 201 13.67 6.21 -2.90
CA THR A 201 12.32 6.78 -2.91
C THR A 201 12.03 7.55 -1.61
N VAL A 202 12.29 6.94 -0.46
CA VAL A 202 12.06 7.57 0.85
C VAL A 202 12.96 8.80 1.01
N ALA A 203 14.23 8.69 0.63
CA ALA A 203 15.17 9.80 0.68
C ALA A 203 14.71 10.97 -0.21
N PHE A 204 14.35 10.69 -1.46
CA PHE A 204 13.83 11.67 -2.41
C PHE A 204 12.63 12.43 -1.85
N ILE A 205 11.61 11.71 -1.39
CA ILE A 205 10.38 12.32 -0.83
C ILE A 205 10.71 13.14 0.43
N SER A 206 11.58 12.63 1.31
CA SER A 206 11.94 13.32 2.56
C SER A 206 12.65 14.66 2.32
N ASN A 207 13.35 14.80 1.19
CA ASN A 207 14.02 16.04 0.78
C ASN A 207 13.05 17.10 0.28
N ILE A 208 11.83 16.69 -0.13
CA ILE A 208 10.76 17.59 -0.56
C ILE A 208 9.87 17.96 0.63
N MET A 209 9.49 16.99 1.46
CA MET A 209 8.55 17.18 2.56
C MET A 209 8.86 16.28 3.76
N THR A 210 8.47 16.72 4.95
CA THR A 210 8.59 15.90 6.18
C THR A 210 7.64 14.70 6.13
N LEU A 211 8.18 13.51 6.41
CA LEU A 211 7.42 12.29 6.63
C LEU A 211 7.16 12.09 8.13
N LEU A 212 5.98 11.58 8.48
CA LEU A 212 5.52 11.36 9.85
C LEU A 212 5.29 9.88 10.13
N PRO A 213 5.32 9.44 11.40
CA PRO A 213 4.95 8.07 11.77
C PRO A 213 3.58 7.70 11.20
N GLY A 214 3.50 6.53 10.55
CA GLY A 214 2.28 6.00 9.94
C GLY A 214 1.99 6.52 8.54
N ASP A 215 2.77 7.46 8.00
CA ASP A 215 2.67 7.83 6.60
C ASP A 215 3.00 6.66 5.68
N VAL A 216 2.37 6.65 4.51
CA VAL A 216 2.48 5.58 3.53
C VAL A 216 3.17 6.10 2.27
N ILE A 217 4.14 5.34 1.78
CA ILE A 217 4.70 5.55 0.44
C ILE A 217 4.39 4.32 -0.42
N MET A 218 3.63 4.51 -1.49
CA MET A 218 3.37 3.49 -2.50
C MET A 218 4.43 3.60 -3.60
N THR A 219 5.06 2.49 -3.94
CA THR A 219 6.37 2.46 -4.62
C THR A 219 6.29 2.24 -6.13
N GLY A 220 5.09 2.34 -6.70
CA GLY A 220 4.79 2.10 -8.10
C GLY A 220 4.42 0.64 -8.37
N THR A 221 3.74 0.46 -9.50
CA THR A 221 3.21 -0.83 -9.94
C THR A 221 3.99 -1.39 -11.15
N PRO A 222 4.14 -2.72 -11.26
CA PRO A 222 4.69 -3.34 -12.47
C PRO A 222 3.70 -3.35 -13.64
N GLU A 223 4.15 -3.81 -14.80
CA GLU A 223 3.32 -4.00 -15.99
C GLU A 223 2.17 -5.00 -15.76
N GLY A 224 1.13 -4.91 -16.57
CA GLY A 224 -0.04 -5.79 -16.49
C GLY A 224 -1.20 -5.19 -15.71
N ILE A 225 -1.28 -3.85 -15.62
CA ILE A 225 -2.45 -3.16 -15.08
C ILE A 225 -3.69 -3.55 -15.91
N GLY A 226 -4.87 -3.58 -15.28
CA GLY A 226 -6.07 -3.98 -15.99
C GLY A 226 -7.35 -3.54 -15.31
N PRO A 227 -8.48 -3.61 -16.04
CA PRO A 227 -9.76 -3.13 -15.56
C PRO A 227 -10.31 -3.99 -14.43
N LEU A 228 -11.01 -3.33 -13.51
CA LEU A 228 -11.89 -3.91 -12.51
C LEU A 228 -13.35 -3.73 -12.94
N SER A 229 -14.18 -4.72 -12.61
CA SER A 229 -15.63 -4.70 -12.80
C SER A 229 -16.35 -5.07 -11.50
N ALA A 230 -17.57 -4.59 -11.32
CA ALA A 230 -18.40 -5.03 -10.20
C ALA A 230 -18.57 -6.56 -10.22
N GLY A 231 -18.38 -7.19 -9.06
CA GLY A 231 -18.35 -8.64 -8.90
C GLY A 231 -16.95 -9.26 -8.89
N ASP A 232 -15.92 -8.50 -9.29
CA ASP A 232 -14.54 -8.99 -9.24
C ASP A 232 -14.02 -9.12 -7.80
N GLU A 233 -13.06 -10.03 -7.62
CA GLU A 233 -12.18 -10.10 -6.46
C GLU A 233 -10.74 -9.89 -6.92
N ILE A 234 -10.07 -8.93 -6.29
CA ILE A 234 -8.68 -8.59 -6.56
C ILE A 234 -7.83 -8.89 -5.33
N GLU A 235 -6.78 -9.69 -5.52
CA GLU A 235 -5.76 -9.96 -4.51
C GLU A 235 -4.43 -9.32 -4.92
N ILE A 236 -3.85 -8.50 -4.03
CA ILE A 236 -2.47 -8.05 -4.12
C ILE A 236 -1.61 -8.91 -3.20
N ARG A 237 -0.70 -9.68 -3.78
CA ARG A 237 0.17 -10.60 -3.05
C ARG A 237 1.62 -10.17 -3.16
N ILE A 238 2.29 -10.05 -2.02
CA ILE A 238 3.71 -9.74 -1.95
C ILE A 238 4.44 -10.80 -1.11
N SER A 239 5.47 -11.41 -1.69
CA SER A 239 6.25 -12.46 -1.01
C SER A 239 6.87 -11.91 0.28
N GLY A 240 6.73 -12.65 1.39
CA GLY A 240 7.26 -12.22 2.69
C GLY A 240 6.44 -11.13 3.39
N VAL A 241 5.43 -10.56 2.72
CA VAL A 241 4.48 -9.62 3.31
C VAL A 241 3.14 -10.32 3.53
N GLY A 242 2.44 -10.73 2.47
CA GLY A 242 1.14 -11.40 2.59
C GLY A 242 0.20 -11.09 1.42
N SER A 243 -1.10 -11.21 1.69
CA SER A 243 -2.16 -11.05 0.69
C SER A 243 -3.23 -10.05 1.16
N LEU A 244 -3.44 -9.02 0.36
CA LEU A 244 -4.52 -8.04 0.52
C LEU A 244 -5.61 -8.37 -0.49
N VAL A 245 -6.82 -8.67 -0.03
CA VAL A 245 -7.94 -9.09 -0.90
C VAL A 245 -9.09 -8.12 -0.74
N ASN A 246 -9.66 -7.66 -1.84
CA ASN A 246 -10.83 -6.77 -1.84
C ASN A 246 -11.82 -7.21 -2.93
N LYS A 247 -13.11 -7.04 -2.65
CA LYS A 247 -14.17 -7.22 -3.64
C LYS A 247 -14.48 -5.91 -4.32
N VAL A 248 -14.99 -5.97 -5.54
CA VAL A 248 -15.33 -4.79 -6.33
C VAL A 248 -16.85 -4.70 -6.48
N VAL A 249 -17.38 -3.53 -6.23
CA VAL A 249 -18.80 -3.19 -6.44
C VAL A 249 -18.90 -1.86 -7.19
N ASN A 250 -20.06 -1.58 -7.76
CA ASN A 250 -20.35 -0.21 -8.20
C ASN A 250 -20.78 0.61 -6.98
N ARG A 251 -20.38 1.87 -6.94
CA ARG A 251 -20.91 2.82 -5.95
C ARG A 251 -22.42 2.98 -6.15
N GLU A 252 -23.17 3.03 -5.05
CA GLU A 252 -24.62 3.31 -5.05
C GLU A 252 -24.94 4.77 -5.40
#